data_AF-A0A3D4VX38-F1
#
_entry.id   AF-A0A3D4VX38-F1
#
_cell.length_a   1.000
_cell.length_b   1.000
_cell.length_c   1.000
_cell.angle_alpha   90.00
_cell.angle_beta   90.00
_cell.angle_gamma   90.00
#
_symmetry.space_group_name_H-M   'P 1'
#
loop_
_entity.id
_entity.type
_entity.pdbx_description
1 polymer ?
#
loop_
_entity_poly.entity_id
_entity_poly.type
_entity_poly.pdbx_seq_one_letter_code
_entity_poly.pdbx_strand_id
1 'polypeptide(L)'
;MEKIQIKLFISRKYLSEISEKEIFQESENGKFYVEFPVELQENEVLSDYIIACCETALIMKNPKYEIDNAKDFNCEIMNLGKSESFFNLLINIRYNNEEKEFHDIMLFKELKVEKQLYEFELIGDQTLFAI
;
A
#
# COMPACT_ATOMS: atom_id res chain seq x y z
N MET A 1 -4.94 19.75 14.34
CA MET A 1 -3.80 18.90 13.97
C MET A 1 -3.89 17.62 14.78
N GLU A 2 -4.24 16.53 14.13
CA GLU A 2 -4.35 15.21 14.74
C GLU A 2 -3.15 14.37 14.32
N LYS A 3 -2.45 13.78 15.28
CA LYS A 3 -1.33 12.89 14.99
C LYS A 3 -1.86 11.47 14.91
N ILE A 4 -1.69 10.83 13.76
CA ILE A 4 -2.07 9.44 13.55
C ILE A 4 -0.83 8.65 13.19
N GLN A 5 -0.62 7.53 13.86
CA GLN A 5 0.36 6.53 13.49
C GLN A 5 -0.27 5.55 12.51
N ILE A 6 0.25 5.47 11.30
CA ILE A 6 -0.15 4.45 10.33
C ILE A 6 0.84 3.29 10.43
N LYS A 7 0.35 2.05 10.49
CA LYS A 7 1.17 0.83 10.43
C LYS A 7 0.69 -0.09 9.32
N LEU A 8 1.58 -0.33 8.37
CA LEU A 8 1.37 -1.30 7.29
C LEU A 8 2.11 -2.59 7.65
N PHE A 9 1.35 -3.68 7.77
CA PHE A 9 1.88 -5.02 7.99
C PHE A 9 1.93 -5.82 6.68
N ILE A 10 2.99 -6.61 6.54
CA ILE A 10 3.16 -7.56 5.44
C ILE A 10 3.71 -8.91 5.94
N SER A 11 3.42 -9.96 5.19
CA SER A 11 4.02 -11.27 5.43
C SER A 11 5.44 -11.35 4.86
N ARG A 12 6.19 -12.39 5.27
CA ARG A 12 7.52 -12.69 4.73
C ARG A 12 7.52 -12.87 3.20
N LYS A 13 6.43 -13.40 2.63
CA LYS A 13 6.26 -13.55 1.19
C LYS A 13 6.45 -12.20 0.50
N TYR A 14 5.67 -11.19 0.91
CA TYR A 14 5.72 -9.86 0.32
C TYR A 14 7.03 -9.12 0.61
N LEU A 15 7.58 -9.27 1.81
CA LEU A 15 8.89 -8.69 2.11
C LEU A 15 9.98 -9.23 1.18
N SER A 16 9.87 -10.49 0.75
CA SER A 16 10.87 -11.09 -0.14
C SER A 16 10.93 -10.44 -1.53
N GLU A 17 9.83 -9.82 -1.96
CA GLU A 17 9.64 -9.16 -3.26
C GLU A 17 10.12 -7.70 -3.28
N ILE A 18 10.41 -7.10 -2.12
CA ILE A 18 10.84 -5.70 -1.98
C ILE A 18 12.36 -5.59 -2.00
N SER A 19 12.92 -4.59 -2.68
CA SER A 19 14.37 -4.36 -2.76
C SER A 19 14.96 -3.76 -1.48
N GLU A 20 14.31 -2.76 -0.89
CA GLU A 20 14.74 -2.06 0.33
C GLU A 20 13.96 -2.55 1.56
N LYS A 21 14.43 -3.65 2.18
CA LYS A 21 13.72 -4.34 3.28
C LYS A 21 13.95 -3.69 4.65
N GLU A 22 15.01 -2.90 4.79
CA GLU A 22 15.43 -2.24 6.04
C GLU A 22 14.38 -1.31 6.66
N ILE A 23 13.41 -0.82 5.89
CA ILE A 23 12.32 0.03 6.40
C ILE A 23 11.31 -0.77 7.24
N PHE A 24 11.33 -2.10 7.12
CA PHE A 24 10.41 -2.99 7.82
C PHE A 24 11.02 -3.54 9.12
N GLN A 25 10.25 -3.47 10.19
CA GLN A 25 10.55 -4.06 11.49
C GLN A 25 9.83 -5.39 11.64
N GLU A 26 10.47 -6.38 12.28
CA GLU A 26 9.82 -7.65 12.61
C GLU A 26 8.94 -7.48 13.87
N SER A 27 7.74 -8.04 13.83
CA SER A 27 6.80 -8.06 14.95
C SER A 27 6.75 -9.45 15.60
N GLU A 28 6.21 -9.52 16.82
CA GLU A 28 6.21 -10.74 17.65
C GLU A 28 5.49 -11.94 17.01
N ASN A 29 4.58 -11.69 16.07
CA ASN A 29 3.80 -12.71 15.37
C ASN A 29 4.41 -13.14 14.02
N GLY A 30 5.68 -12.78 13.76
CA GLY A 30 6.41 -13.14 12.54
C GLY A 30 5.98 -12.37 11.28
N LYS A 31 5.19 -11.30 11.46
CA LYS A 31 4.90 -10.32 10.41
C LYS A 31 5.93 -9.20 10.43
N PHE A 32 5.99 -8.46 9.34
CA PHE A 32 6.84 -7.29 9.20
C PHE A 32 5.98 -6.05 9.07
N TYR A 33 6.43 -4.93 9.61
CA TYR A 33 5.67 -3.69 9.53
C TYR A 33 6.54 -2.47 9.35
N VAL A 34 5.95 -1.45 8.75
CA VAL A 34 6.53 -0.11 8.64
C VAL A 34 5.57 0.89 9.28
N GLU A 35 6.15 1.93 9.90
CA GLU A 35 5.44 2.97 10.62
C GLU A 35 5.56 4.30 9.90
N PHE A 36 4.42 4.92 9.62
CA PHE A 36 4.34 6.26 9.03
C PHE A 36 3.64 7.22 10.00
N PRO A 37 4.38 8.15 10.63
CA PRO A 37 3.76 9.20 11.43
C PRO A 37 3.12 10.23 10.50
N VAL A 38 1.82 10.48 10.70
CA VAL A 38 1.03 11.42 9.90
C VAL A 38 0.49 12.53 10.79
N GLU A 39 0.62 13.77 10.31
CA GLU A 39 -0.03 14.93 10.91
C GLU A 39 -1.19 15.37 10.01
N LEU A 40 -2.42 15.00 10.38
CA LEU A 40 -3.62 15.38 9.66
C LEU A 40 -4.01 16.83 9.97
N GLN A 41 -4.10 17.62 8.91
CA GLN A 41 -4.64 18.97 8.87
C GLN A 41 -6.14 18.96 8.61
N GLU A 42 -6.77 20.12 8.76
CA GLU A 42 -8.18 20.32 8.43
C GLU A 42 -8.39 20.10 6.92
N ASN A 43 -9.34 19.22 6.56
CA ASN A 43 -9.70 18.80 5.20
C ASN A 43 -8.79 17.75 4.52
N GLU A 44 -7.81 17.20 5.21
CA GLU A 44 -7.03 16.07 4.69
C GLU A 44 -7.73 14.73 4.97
N VAL A 45 -7.62 13.78 4.03
CA VAL A 45 -8.29 12.48 4.11
C VAL A 45 -7.28 11.38 4.43
N LEU A 46 -7.57 10.55 5.43
CA LEU A 46 -6.69 9.44 5.86
C LEU A 46 -6.34 8.47 4.70
N SER A 47 -7.27 8.29 3.75
CA SER A 47 -7.05 7.45 2.57
C SER A 47 -5.81 7.85 1.77
N ASP A 48 -5.54 9.14 1.65
CA ASP A 48 -4.44 9.65 0.84
C ASP A 48 -3.09 9.29 1.46
N TYR A 49 -3.03 9.26 2.80
CA TYR A 49 -1.85 8.79 3.53
C TYR A 49 -1.70 7.28 3.48
N ILE A 50 -2.80 6.52 3.54
CA ILE A 50 -2.76 5.07 3.35
C ILE A 50 -2.19 4.75 1.96
N ILE A 51 -2.65 5.45 0.92
CA ILE A 51 -2.11 5.34 -0.44
C ILE A 51 -0.62 5.65 -0.42
N ALA A 52 -0.20 6.82 0.07
CA ALA A 52 1.21 7.21 0.11
C ALA A 52 2.10 6.19 0.87
N CYS A 53 1.60 5.60 1.96
CA CYS A 53 2.29 4.53 2.68
C CYS A 53 2.49 3.29 1.79
N CYS A 54 1.46 2.86 1.07
CA CYS A 54 1.55 1.73 0.15
C CYS A 54 2.47 2.02 -1.04
N GLU A 55 2.37 3.21 -1.64
CA GLU A 55 3.24 3.62 -2.75
C GLU A 55 4.71 3.55 -2.34
N THR A 56 5.05 4.18 -1.22
CA THR A 56 6.43 4.29 -0.75
C THR A 56 7.00 2.98 -0.23
N ALA A 57 6.21 2.15 0.47
CA ALA A 57 6.70 0.91 1.09
C ALA A 57 6.61 -0.31 0.18
N LEU A 58 5.58 -0.39 -0.68
CA LEU A 58 5.26 -1.61 -1.44
C LEU A 58 5.45 -1.48 -2.94
N ILE A 59 5.28 -0.28 -3.52
CA ILE A 59 5.25 -0.13 -4.99
C ILE A 59 6.59 0.41 -5.49
N MET A 60 7.01 1.57 -5.02
CA MET A 60 8.26 2.22 -5.44
C MET A 60 9.51 1.39 -5.13
N LYS A 61 9.41 0.46 -4.16
CA LYS A 61 10.49 -0.41 -3.71
C LYS A 61 10.34 -1.85 -4.20
N ASN A 62 9.34 -2.15 -5.03
CA ASN A 62 9.16 -3.48 -5.59
C ASN A 62 9.54 -3.47 -7.08
N PRO A 63 10.60 -4.21 -7.46
CA PRO A 63 11.07 -4.27 -8.85
C PRO A 63 10.01 -4.73 -9.86
N LYS A 64 8.95 -5.44 -9.42
CA LYS A 64 7.83 -5.86 -10.26
C LYS A 64 7.17 -4.70 -11.03
N TYR A 65 7.17 -3.50 -10.45
CA TYR A 65 6.42 -2.35 -10.99
C TYR A 65 7.26 -1.37 -11.81
N GLU A 66 8.58 -1.55 -11.89
CA GLU A 66 9.48 -0.73 -12.75
C GLU A 66 9.10 0.76 -12.83
N ILE A 67 8.86 1.40 -11.67
CA ILE A 67 8.23 2.73 -11.59
C ILE A 67 9.08 3.82 -12.27
N ASP A 68 10.39 3.63 -12.37
CA ASP A 68 11.29 4.51 -13.10
C ASP A 68 11.03 4.57 -14.61
N ASN A 69 10.42 3.53 -15.17
CA ASN A 69 10.03 3.46 -16.58
C ASN A 69 8.63 4.06 -16.85
N ALA A 70 7.87 4.42 -15.80
CA ALA A 70 6.49 4.87 -15.92
C ALA A 70 6.35 6.36 -16.32
N LYS A 71 5.34 6.65 -17.14
CA LYS A 71 4.89 8.03 -17.44
C LYS A 71 3.72 8.47 -16.56
N ASP A 72 2.88 7.50 -16.21
CA ASP A 72 1.67 7.72 -15.42
C ASP A 72 1.59 6.60 -14.37
N PHE A 73 1.48 7.01 -13.11
CA PHE A 73 1.34 6.13 -11.96
C PHE A 73 0.24 6.70 -11.08
N ASN A 74 -0.77 5.90 -10.80
CA ASN A 74 -1.79 6.26 -9.83
C ASN A 74 -2.23 5.05 -9.02
N CYS A 75 -2.68 5.34 -7.81
CA CYS A 75 -3.27 4.39 -6.88
C CYS A 75 -4.63 4.89 -6.41
N GLU A 76 -5.58 3.98 -6.26
CA GLU A 76 -6.94 4.30 -5.78
C GLU A 76 -7.39 3.26 -4.74
N ILE A 77 -7.96 3.73 -3.62
CA ILE A 77 -8.59 2.84 -2.64
C ILE A 77 -10.02 2.51 -3.09
N MET A 78 -10.30 1.22 -3.23
CA MET A 78 -11.61 0.68 -3.57
C MET A 78 -12.17 -0.17 -2.43
N ASN A 79 -13.35 0.20 -1.94
CA ASN A 79 -14.11 -0.62 -1.00
C ASN A 79 -15.02 -1.59 -1.77
N LEU A 80 -14.54 -2.80 -2.02
CA LEU A 80 -15.34 -3.88 -2.64
C LEU A 80 -16.12 -4.63 -1.56
N GLY A 81 -17.23 -4.06 -1.09
CA GLY A 81 -18.21 -4.75 -0.22
C GLY A 81 -18.63 -3.97 1.02
N LYS A 82 -19.58 -4.55 1.79
CA LYS A 82 -20.11 -4.00 3.05
C LYS A 82 -19.34 -4.47 4.30
N SER A 83 -18.20 -5.14 4.12
CA SER A 83 -17.37 -5.60 5.22
C SER A 83 -16.45 -4.48 5.66
N GLU A 84 -16.72 -3.88 6.82
CA GLU A 84 -16.02 -2.70 7.38
C GLU A 84 -14.54 -2.97 7.77
N SER A 85 -13.87 -3.97 7.22
CA SER A 85 -12.52 -4.35 7.65
C SER A 85 -11.59 -4.74 6.51
N PHE A 86 -11.97 -4.47 5.26
CA PHE A 86 -11.13 -4.73 4.10
C PHE A 86 -11.26 -3.60 3.08
N PHE A 87 -10.16 -3.30 2.42
CA PHE A 87 -10.12 -2.41 1.27
C PHE A 87 -9.15 -2.94 0.24
N ASN A 88 -9.33 -2.51 -1.01
CA ASN A 88 -8.40 -2.82 -2.08
C ASN A 88 -7.65 -1.55 -2.47
N LEU A 89 -6.39 -1.70 -2.84
CA LEU A 89 -5.65 -0.68 -3.55
C LEU A 89 -5.54 -1.11 -5.01
N LEU A 90 -6.17 -0.36 -5.90
CA LEU A 90 -5.97 -0.49 -7.34
C LEU A 90 -4.73 0.29 -7.73
N ILE A 91 -3.82 -0.35 -8.44
CA ILE A 91 -2.56 0.21 -8.92
C ILE A 91 -2.65 0.25 -10.45
N ASN A 92 -2.47 1.43 -11.04
CA ASN A 92 -2.43 1.60 -12.49
C ASN A 92 -1.11 2.26 -12.90
N ILE A 93 -0.42 1.62 -13.85
CA ILE A 93 0.88 2.08 -14.35
C ILE A 93 0.85 2.08 -15.88
N ARG A 94 1.25 3.20 -16.48
CA ARG A 94 1.47 3.33 -17.93
C ARG A 94 2.95 3.62 -18.20
N TYR A 95 3.61 2.73 -18.94
CA TYR A 95 5.05 2.84 -19.22
C TYR A 95 5.39 3.70 -20.44
N ASN A 96 6.57 4.29 -20.43
CA ASN A 96 7.09 5.02 -21.58
C ASN A 96 7.35 4.07 -22.74
N ASN A 97 6.86 4.40 -23.94
CA ASN A 97 7.08 3.66 -25.19
C ASN A 97 6.40 2.29 -25.30
N GLU A 98 5.47 1.97 -24.40
CA GLU A 98 4.61 0.80 -24.51
C GLU A 98 3.15 1.25 -24.64
N GLU A 99 2.37 0.60 -25.52
CA GLU A 99 0.89 0.71 -25.48
C GLU A 99 0.31 -0.01 -24.25
N LYS A 100 1.19 -0.56 -23.41
CA LYS A 100 0.86 -1.46 -22.33
C LYS A 100 0.55 -0.73 -21.04
N GLU A 101 -0.56 -1.12 -20.44
CA GLU A 101 -0.96 -0.71 -19.10
C GLU A 101 -0.81 -1.91 -18.16
N PHE A 102 -0.26 -1.66 -16.98
CA PHE A 102 -0.14 -2.64 -15.93
C PHE A 102 -1.12 -2.31 -14.81
N HIS A 103 -1.95 -3.30 -14.49
CA HIS A 103 -2.96 -3.19 -13.44
C HIS A 103 -2.79 -4.26 -12.40
N ASP A 104 -2.75 -3.85 -11.13
CA ASP A 104 -2.65 -4.74 -9.99
C ASP A 104 -3.64 -4.34 -8.91
N ILE A 105 -4.13 -5.32 -8.17
CA ILE A 105 -4.98 -5.08 -7.01
C ILE A 105 -4.28 -5.69 -5.80
N MET A 106 -4.08 -4.87 -4.77
CA MET A 106 -3.67 -5.34 -3.45
C MET A 106 -4.89 -5.36 -2.52
N LEU A 107 -5.10 -6.47 -1.82
CA LEU A 107 -6.14 -6.63 -0.82
C LEU A 107 -5.57 -6.43 0.58
N PHE A 108 -6.14 -5.48 1.30
CA PHE A 108 -5.76 -5.17 2.66
C PHE A 108 -6.87 -5.52 3.65
N LYS A 109 -6.45 -5.94 4.84
CA LYS A 109 -7.30 -6.15 6.00
C LYS A 109 -6.97 -5.11 7.06
N GLU A 110 -7.98 -4.38 7.54
CA GLU A 110 -7.84 -3.55 8.73
C GLU A 110 -7.67 -4.42 9.97
N LEU A 111 -6.64 -4.12 10.76
CA LEU A 111 -6.34 -4.82 12.01
C LEU A 111 -6.82 -4.03 13.21
N LYS A 112 -6.60 -2.72 13.21
CA LYS A 112 -6.89 -1.85 14.35
C LYS A 112 -7.12 -0.41 13.90
N VAL A 113 -8.22 0.17 14.34
CA VAL A 113 -8.58 1.58 14.07
C VAL A 113 -8.90 2.26 15.40
N GLU A 114 -8.02 3.15 15.83
CA GLU A 114 -8.16 3.99 17.02
C GLU A 114 -7.90 5.46 16.65
N LYS A 115 -8.21 6.37 17.56
CA LYS A 115 -8.09 7.82 17.32
C LYS A 115 -6.71 8.27 16.80
N GLN A 116 -5.64 7.62 17.23
CA GLN A 116 -4.26 7.99 16.86
C GLN A 116 -3.49 6.85 16.19
N LEU A 117 -4.19 5.80 15.75
CA LEU A 117 -3.56 4.59 15.23
C LEU A 117 -4.43 3.93 14.16
N TYR A 118 -3.83 3.66 13.02
CA TYR A 118 -4.46 2.90 11.94
C TYR A 118 -3.52 1.77 11.49
N GLU A 119 -3.91 0.53 11.75
CA GLU A 119 -3.14 -0.68 11.42
C GLU A 119 -3.88 -1.49 10.36
N PHE A 120 -3.16 -1.90 9.33
CA PHE A 120 -3.70 -2.72 8.25
C PHE A 120 -2.62 -3.65 7.69
N GLU A 121 -3.06 -4.74 7.06
CA GLU A 121 -2.19 -5.81 6.57
C GLU A 121 -2.46 -6.13 5.11
N LEU A 122 -1.40 -6.26 4.31
CA LEU A 122 -1.48 -6.85 2.98
C LEU A 122 -1.71 -8.36 3.09
N ILE A 123 -2.88 -8.82 2.67
CA ILE A 123 -3.29 -10.23 2.78
C ILE A 123 -3.41 -10.95 1.42
N GLY A 124 -3.40 -10.20 0.33
CA GLY A 124 -3.52 -10.75 -1.01
C GLY A 124 -3.17 -9.72 -2.08
N ASP A 125 -2.85 -10.22 -3.26
CA ASP A 125 -2.58 -9.42 -4.45
C ASP A 125 -3.05 -10.20 -5.69
N GLN A 126 -3.51 -9.47 -6.71
CA GLN A 126 -3.93 -10.04 -7.97
C GLN A 126 -3.63 -9.08 -9.13
N THR A 127 -2.76 -9.53 -10.03
CA THR A 127 -2.47 -8.81 -11.28
C THR A 127 -3.57 -9.09 -12.28
N LEU A 128 -4.22 -8.03 -12.76
CA LEU A 128 -5.43 -8.15 -13.55
C LEU A 128 -5.10 -8.39 -15.03
N PHE A 129 -4.29 -7.53 -15.67
CA PHE A 129 -3.84 -7.72 -17.07
C PHE A 129 -2.58 -6.86 -17.33
N ALA A 130 -1.71 -7.34 -18.22
CA ALA A 130 -0.72 -6.55 -18.94
C ALA A 130 -1.04 -6.72 -20.43
N ILE A 131 -1.70 -5.74 -21.05
CA ILE A 131 -2.03 -5.78 -22.49
C ILE A 131 -0.82 -5.26 -23.23
#